data_AF-A0A0J1CIH2-F1
#
_entry.id   AF-A0A0J1CIH2-F1
#
_cell.length_a   1.000
_cell.length_b   1.000
_cell.length_c   1.000
_cell.angle_alpha   90.00
_cell.angle_beta   90.00
_cell.angle_gamma   90.00
#
_symmetry.space_group_name_H-M   'P 1'
#
loop_
_entity.id
_entity.type
_entity.pdbx_description
1 polymer ?
#
loop_
_entity_poly.entity_id
_entity_poly.type
_entity_poly.pdbx_seq_one_letter_code
_entity_poly.pdbx_strand_id
1 'polypeptide(L)'
;MDTQDARIAERIVLCKRERRAYEIWLKTLTPANFLLVGVGGVMSLVAGLSIITKAELLQPQTAGWIAVVGALLTGLHNRLKCDPHQKECTKLANQFAELQTEYERLQVETDMSTKTMQLLVLEHRLAVIRGGMGARPSQSSIERADREIDAAADAV
;
A
#
# COMPACT_ATOMS: atom_id res chain seq x y z
N MET A 1 -31.78 -8.02 -14.65
CA MET A 1 -30.35 -7.67 -14.59
C MET A 1 -29.59 -8.90 -15.09
N ASP A 2 -28.80 -8.76 -16.14
CA ASP A 2 -28.05 -9.90 -16.69
C ASP A 2 -27.11 -10.44 -15.61
N THR A 3 -27.00 -11.76 -15.50
CA THR A 3 -26.02 -12.45 -14.65
C THR A 3 -24.60 -11.91 -14.84
N GLN A 4 -24.25 -11.44 -16.03
CA GLN A 4 -22.95 -10.80 -16.29
C GLN A 4 -22.83 -9.41 -15.64
N ASP A 5 -23.88 -8.59 -15.69
CA ASP A 5 -23.87 -7.24 -15.09
C ASP A 5 -23.71 -7.30 -13.57
N ALA A 6 -24.41 -8.25 -12.93
CA ALA A 6 -24.28 -8.47 -11.50
C ALA A 6 -22.85 -8.89 -11.11
N ARG A 7 -22.23 -9.77 -11.91
CA ARG A 7 -20.84 -10.19 -11.71
C ARG A 7 -19.86 -9.03 -11.90
N ILE A 8 -20.05 -8.22 -12.95
CA ILE A 8 -19.19 -7.04 -13.19
C ILE A 8 -19.31 -6.07 -12.01
N ALA A 9 -20.51 -5.77 -11.54
CA ALA A 9 -20.74 -4.90 -10.39
C ALA A 9 -20.06 -5.43 -9.11
N GLU A 10 -20.17 -6.73 -8.84
CA GLU A 10 -19.47 -7.38 -7.72
C GLU A 10 -17.94 -7.20 -7.83
N ARG A 11 -17.38 -7.37 -9.03
CA ARG A 11 -15.94 -7.21 -9.27
C ARG A 11 -15.46 -5.78 -9.13
N ILE A 12 -16.26 -4.79 -9.52
CA ILE A 12 -15.98 -3.36 -9.30
C ILE A 12 -15.85 -3.10 -7.79
N VAL A 13 -16.84 -3.53 -7.00
CA VAL A 13 -16.85 -3.33 -5.54
C VAL A 13 -15.65 -4.03 -4.89
N LEU A 14 -15.35 -5.26 -5.31
CA LEU A 14 -14.20 -6.02 -4.82
C LEU A 14 -12.88 -5.30 -5.10
N CYS A 15 -12.64 -4.84 -6.34
CA CYS A 15 -11.42 -4.12 -6.68
C CYS A 15 -11.30 -2.81 -5.88
N LYS A 16 -12.43 -2.11 -5.69
CA LYS A 16 -12.50 -0.88 -4.90
C LYS A 16 -12.14 -1.12 -3.43
N ARG A 17 -12.65 -2.19 -2.81
CA ARG A 17 -12.32 -2.60 -1.43
C ARG A 17 -10.84 -2.95 -1.28
N GLU A 18 -10.31 -3.80 -2.16
CA GLU A 18 -8.91 -4.22 -2.14
C GLU A 18 -7.97 -3.01 -2.28
N ARG A 19 -8.20 -2.16 -3.30
CA ARG A 19 -7.45 -0.91 -3.48
C ARG A 19 -7.46 -0.07 -2.21
N ARG A 20 -8.63 0.14 -1.62
CA ARG A 20 -8.78 0.98 -0.44
C ARG A 20 -8.07 0.41 0.79
N ALA A 21 -8.09 -0.90 0.98
CA ALA A 21 -7.36 -1.56 2.04
C ALA A 21 -5.85 -1.30 1.94
N TYR A 22 -5.27 -1.40 0.73
CA TYR A 22 -3.86 -1.07 0.50
C TYR A 22 -3.56 0.42 0.73
N GLU A 23 -4.42 1.33 0.29
CA GLU A 23 -4.23 2.78 0.52
C GLU A 23 -4.22 3.14 2.01
N ILE A 24 -5.17 2.60 2.79
CA ILE A 24 -5.24 2.82 4.25
C ILE A 24 -3.98 2.26 4.91
N TRP A 25 -3.56 1.07 4.49
CA TRP A 25 -2.36 0.44 5.00
C TRP A 25 -1.09 1.23 4.68
N LEU A 26 -0.96 1.72 3.45
CA LEU A 26 0.17 2.58 3.05
C LEU A 26 0.21 3.87 3.86
N LYS A 27 -0.93 4.55 4.07
CA LYS A 27 -1.01 5.75 4.92
C LYS A 27 -0.54 5.49 6.35
N THR A 28 -0.72 4.26 6.85
CA THR A 28 -0.26 3.85 8.18
C THR A 28 1.23 3.57 8.19
N LEU A 29 1.77 3.00 7.12
CA LEU A 29 3.19 2.64 7.01
C LEU A 29 4.11 3.82 6.65
N THR A 30 3.65 4.81 5.88
CA THR A 30 4.44 5.98 5.48
C THR A 30 5.08 6.73 6.66
N PRO A 31 4.36 7.09 7.75
CA PRO A 31 4.96 7.81 8.87
C PRO A 31 5.98 6.96 9.64
N ALA A 32 5.71 5.64 9.79
CA ALA A 32 6.64 4.73 10.44
C ALA A 32 7.96 4.63 9.67
N ASN A 33 7.88 4.58 8.34
CA ASN A 33 9.06 4.54 7.48
C ASN A 33 9.83 5.86 7.50
N PHE A 34 9.14 7.00 7.43
CA PHE A 34 9.76 8.32 7.56
C PHE A 34 10.50 8.48 8.90
N LEU A 35 9.92 7.98 10.00
CA LEU A 35 10.55 8.04 11.31
C LEU A 35 11.77 7.10 11.40
N LEU A 36 11.63 5.85 10.93
CA LEU A 36 12.72 4.86 10.94
C LEU A 36 13.92 5.26 10.08
N VAL A 37 13.68 5.77 8.88
CA VAL A 37 14.74 6.10 7.90
C VAL A 37 15.19 7.55 8.03
N GLY A 38 14.24 8.48 8.14
CA GLY A 38 14.50 9.91 8.17
C GLY A 38 15.15 10.36 9.48
N VAL A 39 14.56 10.01 10.63
CA VAL A 39 15.12 10.39 11.93
C VAL A 39 16.43 9.63 12.18
N GLY A 40 16.48 8.33 11.89
CA GLY A 40 17.69 7.52 12.08
C GLY A 40 18.88 8.00 11.24
N GLY A 41 18.66 8.34 9.96
CA GLY A 41 19.68 8.83 9.05
C GLY A 41 20.20 10.22 9.41
N VAL A 42 19.30 11.16 9.70
CA VAL A 42 19.68 12.54 10.09
C VAL A 42 20.40 12.54 11.44
N MET A 43 19.90 11.78 12.42
CA MET A 43 20.52 11.63 13.74
C MET A 43 21.95 11.06 13.64
N SER A 44 22.14 10.00 12.83
CA SER A 44 23.46 9.38 12.64
C SER A 44 24.44 10.33 11.93
N LEU A 45 23.96 11.10 10.96
CA LEU A 45 24.77 12.09 10.25
C LEU A 45 25.17 13.25 11.17
N VAL A 46 24.24 13.78 11.96
CA VAL A 46 24.50 14.87 12.93
C VAL A 46 25.46 14.40 14.03
N ALA A 47 25.26 13.20 14.58
CA ALA A 47 26.16 12.61 15.56
C ALA A 47 27.57 12.38 14.97
N GLY A 48 27.66 11.81 13.75
CA GLY A 48 28.92 11.63 13.05
C GLY A 48 29.65 12.94 12.78
N LEU A 49 28.92 13.99 12.33
CA LEU A 49 29.50 15.32 12.09
C LEU A 49 29.99 15.96 13.39
N SER A 50 29.23 15.88 14.49
CA SER A 50 29.61 16.45 15.79
C SER A 50 30.88 15.79 16.35
N ILE A 51 31.02 14.47 16.19
CA ILE A 51 32.24 13.75 16.59
C ILE A 51 33.45 14.17 15.75
N ILE A 52 33.31 14.25 14.43
CA ILE A 52 34.42 14.56 13.51
C ILE A 52 34.85 16.02 13.63
N THR A 53 33.90 16.95 13.72
CA THR A 53 34.20 18.40 13.75
C THR A 53 34.56 18.91 15.15
N LYS A 54 34.41 18.08 16.20
CA LYS A 54 34.49 18.47 17.61
C LYS A 54 33.60 19.67 17.96
N ALA A 55 32.59 19.95 17.13
CA ALA A 55 31.64 20.99 17.42
C ALA A 55 30.79 20.52 18.61
N GLU A 56 30.76 21.29 19.71
CA GLU A 56 29.93 21.04 20.90
C GLU A 56 28.42 21.21 20.61
N LEU A 57 27.93 20.77 19.45
CA LEU A 57 26.51 20.76 19.14
C LEU A 57 25.74 19.80 20.06
N LEU A 58 26.38 18.72 20.51
CA LEU A 58 25.81 17.72 21.42
C LEU A 58 26.87 17.27 22.42
N GLN A 59 26.44 16.93 23.64
CA GLN A 59 27.33 16.26 24.58
C GLN A 59 27.78 14.91 24.00
N PRO A 60 29.06 14.52 24.17
CA PRO A 60 29.60 13.29 23.58
C PRO A 60 28.83 12.03 23.95
N GLN A 61 28.30 11.98 25.17
CA GLN A 61 27.51 10.84 25.67
C GLN A 61 26.15 10.72 24.97
N THR A 62 25.46 11.84 24.74
CA THR A 62 24.18 11.85 24.00
C THR A 62 24.38 11.56 22.52
N ALA A 63 25.44 12.09 21.90
CA ALA A 63 25.78 11.79 20.51
C ALA A 63 26.04 10.28 20.29
N GLY A 64 26.75 9.63 21.22
CA GLY A 64 27.00 8.19 21.17
C GLY A 64 25.72 7.35 21.24
N TRP A 65 24.81 7.65 22.17
CA TRP A 65 23.53 6.93 22.27
C TRP A 65 22.62 7.15 21.05
N ILE A 66 22.58 8.38 20.53
CA ILE A 66 21.82 8.71 19.32
C ILE A 66 22.32 7.91 18.12
N ALA A 67 23.64 7.77 17.94
CA ALA A 67 24.23 6.97 16.86
C ALA A 67 23.86 5.48 16.98
N VAL A 68 23.88 4.92 18.20
CA VAL A 68 23.49 3.52 18.44
C VAL A 68 22.02 3.28 18.14
N VAL A 69 21.13 4.15 18.62
CA VAL A 69 19.68 4.05 18.36
C VAL A 69 19.39 4.21 16.87
N GLY A 70 20.04 5.16 16.20
CA GLY A 70 19.91 5.37 14.75
C GLY A 70 20.33 4.14 13.94
N ALA A 71 21.46 3.52 14.30
CA ALA A 71 21.93 2.30 13.66
C ALA A 71 20.98 1.11 13.88
N LEU A 72 20.42 0.97 15.09
CA LEU A 72 19.48 -0.10 15.42
C LEU A 72 18.15 0.03 14.64
N LEU A 73 17.60 1.25 14.57
CA LEU A 73 16.38 1.55 13.82
C LEU A 73 16.59 1.31 12.30
N THR A 74 17.74 1.72 11.76
CA THR A 74 18.10 1.50 10.35
C THR A 74 18.27 0.01 10.04
N GLY A 75 18.94 -0.73 10.93
CA GLY A 75 19.10 -2.18 10.80
C GLY A 75 17.78 -2.94 10.85
N LEU A 76 16.87 -2.52 11.75
CA LEU A 76 15.54 -3.11 11.87
C LEU A 76 14.68 -2.83 10.62
N HIS A 77 14.70 -1.60 10.10
CA HIS A 77 14.00 -1.23 8.85
C HIS A 77 14.44 -2.09 7.66
N ASN A 78 15.75 -2.24 7.47
CA ASN A 78 16.30 -3.06 6.39
C ASN A 78 15.94 -4.54 6.54
N ARG A 79 15.96 -5.07 7.78
CA ARG A 79 15.60 -6.46 8.06
C ARG A 79 14.11 -6.74 7.84
N LEU A 80 13.25 -5.78 8.16
CA LEU A 80 11.79 -5.90 7.98
C LEU A 80 11.33 -5.66 6.53
N LYS A 81 12.23 -5.27 5.62
CA LYS A 81 11.94 -5.04 4.18
C LYS A 81 10.72 -4.12 3.97
N CYS A 82 10.58 -3.09 4.81
CA CYS A 82 9.45 -2.17 4.76
C CYS A 82 9.34 -1.48 3.39
N ASP A 83 10.47 -1.10 2.77
CA ASP A 83 10.45 -0.45 1.45
C ASP A 83 9.99 -1.39 0.33
N PRO A 84 10.54 -2.62 0.16
CA PRO A 84 9.98 -3.61 -0.75
C PRO A 84 8.49 -3.90 -0.51
N HIS A 85 8.07 -4.00 0.75
CA HIS A 85 6.66 -4.26 1.11
C HIS A 85 5.77 -3.09 0.69
N GLN A 86 6.13 -1.85 1.03
CA GLN A 86 5.38 -0.66 0.62
C GLN A 86 5.32 -0.51 -0.91
N LYS A 87 6.40 -0.82 -1.62
CA LYS A 87 6.44 -0.79 -3.08
C LYS A 87 5.47 -1.81 -3.68
N GLU A 88 5.44 -3.04 -3.15
CA GLU A 88 4.50 -4.06 -3.60
C GLU A 88 3.06 -3.69 -3.25
N CYS A 89 2.79 -3.15 -2.06
CA CYS A 89 1.46 -2.63 -1.69
C CYS A 89 0.99 -1.50 -2.63
N THR A 90 1.88 -0.56 -2.98
CA THR A 90 1.57 0.52 -3.93
C THR A 90 1.26 -0.03 -5.31
N LYS A 91 2.08 -0.97 -5.78
CA LYS A 91 1.86 -1.66 -7.06
C LYS A 91 0.51 -2.37 -7.08
N LEU A 92 0.17 -3.14 -6.04
CA LEU A 92 -1.10 -3.85 -5.93
C LEU A 92 -2.29 -2.88 -5.89
N ALA A 93 -2.20 -1.79 -5.13
CA ALA A 93 -3.24 -0.75 -5.11
C ALA A 93 -3.50 -0.19 -6.52
N ASN A 94 -2.45 0.11 -7.28
CA ASN A 94 -2.57 0.60 -8.65
C ASN A 94 -3.16 -0.44 -9.60
N GLN A 95 -2.76 -1.72 -9.48
CA GLN A 95 -3.31 -2.80 -10.28
C GLN A 95 -4.81 -3.02 -10.02
N PHE A 96 -5.26 -2.93 -8.77
CA PHE A 96 -6.69 -2.98 -8.45
C PHE A 96 -7.45 -1.73 -8.94
N ALA A 97 -6.82 -0.55 -8.94
CA ALA A 97 -7.41 0.66 -9.50
C ALA A 97 -7.62 0.56 -11.02
N GLU A 98 -6.62 0.02 -11.73
CA GLU A 98 -6.69 -0.24 -13.17
C GLU A 98 -7.80 -1.26 -13.48
N LEU A 99 -7.82 -2.41 -12.78
CA LEU A 99 -8.88 -3.41 -12.93
C LEU A 99 -10.26 -2.83 -12.68
N GLN A 100 -10.43 -2.03 -11.62
CA GLN A 100 -11.71 -1.37 -11.32
C GLN A 100 -12.17 -0.55 -12.52
N THR A 101 -11.29 0.29 -13.07
CA THR A 101 -11.59 1.15 -14.22
C THR A 101 -11.97 0.33 -15.46
N GLU A 102 -11.29 -0.79 -15.69
CA GLU A 102 -11.61 -1.69 -16.80
C GLU A 102 -12.96 -2.40 -16.63
N TYR A 103 -13.31 -2.83 -15.41
CA TYR A 103 -14.64 -3.39 -15.13
C TYR A 103 -15.74 -2.33 -15.25
N GLU A 104 -15.52 -1.10 -14.80
CA GLU A 104 -16.45 0.02 -14.97
C GLU A 104 -16.68 0.33 -16.45
N ARG A 105 -15.62 0.31 -17.26
CA ARG A 105 -15.72 0.45 -18.72
C ARG A 105 -16.50 -0.70 -19.35
N LEU A 106 -16.26 -1.93 -18.90
CA LEU A 106 -16.96 -3.11 -19.37
C LEU A 106 -18.45 -3.11 -19.01
N GLN A 107 -18.82 -2.48 -17.89
CA GLN A 107 -20.20 -2.39 -17.44
C GLN A 107 -21.09 -1.64 -18.44
N VAL A 108 -20.55 -0.60 -19.09
CA VAL A 108 -21.26 0.22 -20.08
C VAL A 108 -21.15 -0.33 -21.51
N GLU A 109 -20.42 -1.44 -21.72
CA GLU A 109 -20.35 -2.11 -23.02
C GLU A 109 -21.70 -2.75 -23.38
N THR A 110 -22.11 -2.54 -24.63
CA THR A 110 -23.41 -2.98 -25.14
C THR A 110 -23.31 -4.21 -26.04
N ASP A 111 -22.16 -4.44 -26.67
CA ASP A 111 -21.93 -5.65 -27.45
C ASP A 111 -21.66 -6.85 -26.54
N MET A 112 -22.60 -7.78 -26.47
CA MET A 112 -22.53 -8.96 -25.59
C MET A 112 -21.37 -9.90 -25.92
N SER A 113 -20.98 -9.99 -27.20
CA SER A 113 -19.85 -10.83 -27.63
C SER A 113 -18.54 -10.26 -27.08
N THR A 114 -18.29 -8.98 -27.34
CA THR A 114 -17.13 -8.24 -26.81
C THR A 114 -17.12 -8.24 -25.29
N LYS A 115 -18.29 -8.03 -24.66
CA LYS A 115 -18.43 -8.00 -23.20
C LYS A 115 -18.03 -9.32 -22.56
N THR A 116 -18.49 -10.44 -23.11
CA THR A 116 -18.15 -11.79 -22.61
C THR A 116 -16.65 -12.07 -22.73
N MET A 117 -16.05 -11.73 -23.87
CA MET A 117 -14.62 -11.94 -24.10
C MET A 117 -13.76 -11.08 -23.16
N GLN A 118 -14.08 -9.79 -23.03
CA GLN A 118 -13.36 -8.89 -22.13
C GLN A 118 -13.51 -9.31 -20.66
N LEU A 119 -14.72 -9.74 -20.25
CA LEU A 119 -14.94 -10.25 -18.89
C LEU A 119 -14.01 -11.41 -18.55
N LEU A 120 -13.83 -12.37 -19.47
CA LEU A 120 -12.92 -13.49 -19.27
C LEU A 120 -11.46 -13.04 -19.09
N VAL A 121 -11.02 -12.07 -19.89
CA VAL A 121 -9.67 -11.48 -19.79
C VAL A 121 -9.47 -10.80 -18.45
N LEU A 122 -10.44 -10.00 -17.98
CA LEU A 122 -10.36 -9.31 -16.69
C LEU A 122 -10.36 -10.27 -15.51
N GLU A 123 -11.16 -11.34 -15.58
CA GLU A 123 -11.20 -12.38 -14.55
C GLU A 123 -9.87 -13.13 -14.47
N HIS A 124 -9.24 -13.41 -15.62
CA HIS A 124 -7.90 -13.98 -15.65
C HIS A 124 -6.85 -13.05 -15.05
N ARG A 125 -6.85 -11.76 -15.41
CA ARG A 125 -5.96 -10.75 -14.81
C ARG A 125 -6.15 -10.66 -13.30
N LEU A 126 -7.39 -10.66 -12.82
CA LEU A 126 -7.72 -10.65 -11.40
C LEU A 126 -7.16 -11.90 -10.69
N ALA A 127 -7.32 -13.08 -11.29
CA ALA A 127 -6.77 -14.32 -10.75
C ALA A 127 -5.23 -14.29 -10.68
N VAL A 128 -4.57 -13.76 -11.73
CA VAL A 128 -3.11 -13.61 -11.76
C VAL A 128 -2.62 -12.65 -10.67
N ILE A 129 -3.26 -11.48 -10.54
CA ILE A 129 -2.91 -10.51 -9.49
C ILE A 129 -3.08 -11.14 -8.12
N ARG A 130 -4.22 -11.79 -7.86
CA ARG A 130 -4.51 -12.45 -6.58
C ARG A 130 -3.57 -13.60 -6.26
N GLY A 131 -3.23 -14.42 -7.26
CA GLY A 131 -2.28 -15.53 -7.12
C GLY A 131 -0.84 -15.06 -6.92
N GLY A 132 -0.49 -13.85 -7.39
CA GLY A 132 0.83 -13.25 -7.26
C GLY A 132 1.03 -12.33 -6.06
N MET A 133 0.04 -12.17 -5.16
CA MET A 133 0.14 -11.24 -4.03
C MET A 133 1.17 -11.72 -3.00
N GLY A 134 2.34 -11.08 -2.98
CA GLY A 134 3.37 -11.28 -1.96
C GLY A 134 3.21 -10.39 -0.72
N ALA A 135 2.43 -9.32 -0.82
CA ALA A 135 2.15 -8.37 0.25
C ALA A 135 0.66 -8.33 0.55
N ARG A 136 0.29 -8.20 1.83
CA ARG A 136 -1.10 -8.02 2.26
C ARG A 136 -1.23 -6.83 3.22
N PRO A 137 -2.35 -6.10 3.16
CA PRO A 137 -2.67 -5.09 4.16
C PRO A 137 -3.02 -5.77 5.49
N SER A 138 -2.97 -5.02 6.58
CA SER A 138 -3.42 -5.50 7.88
C SER A 138 -4.94 -5.73 7.90
N GLN A 139 -5.41 -6.66 8.74
CA GLN A 139 -6.84 -6.95 8.89
C GLN A 139 -7.67 -5.72 9.25
N SER A 140 -7.15 -4.86 10.14
CA SER A 140 -7.84 -3.62 10.50
C SER A 140 -7.99 -2.64 9.33
N SER A 141 -7.06 -2.65 8.38
CA SER A 141 -7.15 -1.84 7.14
C SER A 141 -8.18 -2.41 6.17
N ILE A 142 -8.31 -3.74 6.10
CA ILE A 142 -9.35 -4.43 5.31
C ILE A 142 -10.73 -4.11 5.88
N GLU A 143 -10.94 -4.34 7.17
CA GLU A 143 -12.22 -4.05 7.83
C GLU A 143 -12.61 -2.57 7.72
N ARG A 144 -11.64 -1.67 7.80
CA ARG A 144 -11.90 -0.23 7.62
C ARG A 144 -12.28 0.08 6.17
N ALA A 145 -11.64 -0.54 5.20
CA ALA A 145 -12.00 -0.38 3.80
C ALA A 145 -13.43 -0.87 3.54
N ASP A 146 -13.80 -2.04 4.08
CA ASP A 146 -15.15 -2.58 3.95
C ASP A 146 -16.20 -1.60 4.51
N ARG A 147 -15.98 -1.09 5.73
CA ARG A 147 -16.87 -0.08 6.34
C ARG A 147 -16.99 1.19 5.50
N GLU A 148 -15.88 1.70 4.96
CA GLU A 148 -15.89 2.92 4.13
C GLU A 148 -16.64 2.71 2.80
N ILE A 149 -16.57 1.51 2.22
CA ILE A 149 -17.28 1.19 0.97
C ILE A 149 -18.77 0.93 1.21
N ASP A 150 -19.13 0.22 2.27
CA ASP A 150 -20.52 -0.09 2.60
C ASP A 150 -21.27 1.19 2.97
N ALA A 151 -20.67 2.05 3.81
CA ALA A 151 -21.25 3.35 4.14
C ALA A 151 -21.44 4.27 2.91
N ALA A 152 -20.58 4.16 1.90
CA ALA A 152 -20.72 4.91 0.66
C ALA A 152 -21.82 4.35 -0.25
N ALA A 153 -22.15 3.06 -0.14
CA ALA A 153 -23.25 2.45 -0.87
C ALA A 153 -24.60 2.82 -0.26
N ASP A 154 -24.68 2.93 1.08
CA ASP A 154 -25.91 3.31 1.80
C ASP A 154 -26.28 4.80 1.66
N ALA A 155 -25.35 5.62 1.17
CA ALA A 155 -25.53 7.08 1.00
C ALA A 155 -26.07 7.49 -0.38
N VAL A 156 -26.27 6.54 -1.30
CA VAL A 156 -26.73 6.73 -2.69
C VAL A 156 -28.15 6.18 -2.84
#